data_AF-A0A349F933-F1
#
_entry.id   AF-A0A349F933-F1
#
_cell.length_a   1.000
_cell.length_b   1.000
_cell.length_c   1.000
_cell.angle_alpha   90.00
_cell.angle_beta   90.00
_cell.angle_gamma   90.00
#
_symmetry.space_group_name_H-M   'P 1'
#
loop_
_entity.id
_entity.type
_entity.pdbx_description
1 polymer ?
#
loop_
_entity_poly.entity_id
_entity_poly.type
_entity_poly.pdbx_seq_one_letter_code
_entity_poly.pdbx_strand_id
1 'polypeptide(L)'
;MSESNKPVTIEHDANAESRQGKKANYAKDSASRVLFIAQSHGLDALLQKESPQKPALERALVRERYRREQRQKNLEQILKLAHNSCSDEIAGEPDQDWLYRFFDMAQEVHNPSMQRLWAQVFKREVTNPGSTSMKALKVLQDMAPKEAQILQRAASLACSFGHDSSRKLLVGFRAQGGIFSFGKRNITNNINVGSYQLPYSSLLVLFELGLMHGTELESGEIELESALPLTYQGKNLQLQVHGKGVRLLYYRFTPTGNELCKLLGNKPNMQYYDQLVALLGQKFAIQTEVKSSVHHTV
;
A
#
# COMPACT_ATOMS: atom_id res chain seq x y z
N MET A 1 -17.44 -6.83 -15.39
CA MET A 1 -16.89 -8.00 -14.68
C MET A 1 -16.02 -7.49 -13.55
N SER A 2 -16.53 -7.47 -12.31
CA SER A 2 -15.75 -7.01 -11.14
C SER A 2 -15.11 -8.21 -10.47
N GLU A 3 -13.83 -8.44 -10.76
CA GLU A 3 -13.02 -9.48 -10.11
C GLU A 3 -12.97 -9.24 -8.60
N SER A 4 -13.48 -10.20 -7.84
CA SER A 4 -13.41 -10.26 -6.38
C SER A 4 -12.02 -10.75 -5.96
N ASN A 5 -11.00 -9.90 -6.11
CA ASN A 5 -9.68 -10.21 -5.57
C ASN A 5 -9.71 -10.15 -4.04
N LYS A 6 -9.39 -11.27 -3.37
CA LYS A 6 -9.31 -11.35 -1.90
C LYS A 6 -8.26 -10.34 -1.42
N PRO A 7 -8.63 -9.41 -0.55
CA PRO A 7 -7.79 -8.27 -0.31
C PRO A 7 -6.76 -8.58 0.80
N VAL A 8 -5.59 -7.99 0.68
CA VAL A 8 -4.36 -8.43 1.38
C VAL A 8 -4.21 -7.64 2.65
N THR A 9 -4.06 -8.26 3.82
CA THR A 9 -3.71 -7.50 5.04
C THR A 9 -2.23 -7.71 5.29
N ILE A 10 -1.47 -6.63 5.47
CA ILE A 10 -0.15 -6.73 6.10
C ILE A 10 -0.41 -6.84 7.60
N GLU A 11 -0.89 -8.01 8.00
CA GLU A 11 -1.02 -8.37 9.40
C GLU A 11 0.38 -8.45 9.99
N HIS A 12 0.58 -7.69 11.07
CA HIS A 12 1.57 -8.02 12.06
C HIS A 12 0.91 -9.09 12.93
N ASP A 13 1.56 -10.24 13.13
CA ASP A 13 1.13 -11.20 14.14
C ASP A 13 1.21 -10.49 15.51
N ALA A 14 0.12 -9.87 15.92
CA ALA A 14 -0.06 -9.27 17.24
C ALA A 14 -0.44 -10.33 18.30
N ASN A 15 -0.58 -11.60 17.90
CA ASN A 15 -0.82 -12.74 18.79
C ASN A 15 0.40 -13.65 18.86
N ALA A 16 1.42 -13.18 19.58
CA ALA A 16 2.45 -14.04 20.15
C ALA A 16 2.39 -13.97 21.69
N GLU A 17 1.21 -14.23 22.26
CA GLU A 17 1.03 -14.57 23.67
C GLU A 17 0.15 -15.85 23.68
N SER A 18 0.55 -17.00 24.21
CA SER A 18 1.27 -17.25 25.44
C SER A 18 1.97 -18.62 25.38
N ARG A 19 3.30 -18.63 25.54
CA ARG A 19 4.01 -19.80 26.07
C ARG A 19 4.80 -19.32 27.27
N GLN A 20 4.22 -19.52 28.46
CA GLN A 20 4.92 -19.36 29.73
C GLN A 20 6.07 -20.39 29.79
N GLY A 21 7.22 -19.98 29.27
CA GLY A 21 8.51 -20.61 29.55
C GLY A 21 9.42 -19.50 30.06
N LYS A 22 9.80 -19.59 31.33
CA LYS A 22 10.69 -18.67 32.06
C LYS A 22 11.88 -18.24 31.20
N LYS A 23 11.80 -17.09 30.52
CA LYS A 23 12.97 -16.45 29.89
C LYS A 23 13.54 -15.46 30.90
N ALA A 24 14.61 -15.88 31.57
CA ALA A 24 15.48 -14.97 32.28
C ALA A 24 15.99 -13.92 31.27
N ASN A 25 15.50 -12.68 31.39
CA ASN A 25 16.02 -11.52 30.68
C ASN A 25 17.40 -11.18 31.27
N TYR A 26 18.42 -11.95 30.90
CA TYR A 26 19.78 -11.43 30.94
C TYR A 26 19.90 -10.49 29.75
N ALA A 27 19.84 -9.19 30.00
CA ALA A 27 20.21 -8.19 29.00
C ALA A 27 21.67 -8.49 28.61
N LYS A 28 21.88 -9.16 27.47
CA LYS A 28 23.22 -9.32 26.91
C LYS A 28 23.72 -7.91 26.59
N ASP A 29 24.85 -7.53 27.17
CA ASP A 29 25.52 -6.28 26.82
C ASP A 29 25.71 -6.20 25.29
N SER A 30 25.67 -4.96 24.79
CA SER A 30 25.85 -4.61 23.39
C SER A 30 27.04 -5.32 22.75
N ALA A 31 28.19 -5.43 23.44
CA ALA A 31 29.36 -6.12 22.92
C ALA A 31 29.12 -7.64 22.76
N SER A 32 28.42 -8.28 23.71
CA SER A 32 28.04 -9.68 23.60
C SER A 32 27.07 -9.94 22.45
N ARG A 33 26.17 -8.98 22.16
CA ARG A 33 25.26 -9.06 21.01
C ARG A 33 26.01 -8.93 19.68
N VAL A 34 26.94 -7.99 19.59
CA VAL A 34 27.79 -7.81 18.40
C VAL A 34 28.63 -9.06 18.14
N LEU A 35 29.27 -9.62 19.18
CA LEU A 35 30.06 -10.84 19.06
C LEU A 35 29.21 -12.02 18.56
N PHE A 36 28.01 -12.20 19.10
CA PHE A 36 27.09 -13.25 18.65
C PHE A 36 26.69 -13.10 17.17
N ILE A 37 26.40 -11.86 16.72
CA ILE A 37 26.07 -11.58 15.31
C ILE A 37 27.29 -11.86 14.42
N ALA A 38 28.48 -11.42 14.85
CA ALA A 38 29.70 -11.66 14.10
C ALA A 38 29.97 -13.18 13.95
N GLN A 39 29.80 -13.95 15.03
CA GLN A 39 29.92 -15.42 15.02
C GLN A 39 28.92 -16.06 14.07
N SER A 40 27.64 -15.69 14.13
CA SER A 40 26.61 -16.27 13.26
C SER A 40 26.83 -15.98 11.78
N HIS A 41 27.59 -14.92 11.45
CA HIS A 41 27.92 -14.54 10.08
C HIS A 41 29.36 -14.85 9.65
N GLY A 42 30.18 -15.49 10.50
CA GLY A 42 31.60 -15.79 10.23
C GLY A 42 32.50 -14.55 10.12
N LEU A 43 32.16 -13.47 10.82
CA LEU A 43 32.78 -12.14 10.81
C LEU A 43 33.46 -11.77 12.13
N ASP A 44 33.68 -12.75 12.99
CA ASP A 44 34.21 -12.61 14.34
C ASP A 44 35.75 -12.72 14.43
N ALA A 45 36.44 -12.88 13.30
CA ALA A 45 37.89 -13.11 13.25
C ALA A 45 38.75 -12.07 13.97
N LEU A 46 38.29 -10.82 14.11
CA LEU A 46 38.99 -9.76 14.85
C LEU A 46 38.41 -9.50 16.25
N LEU A 47 37.31 -10.16 16.60
CA LEU A 47 36.66 -10.05 17.90
C LEU A 47 37.09 -11.18 18.85
N GLN A 48 37.69 -12.23 18.31
CA GLN A 48 38.26 -13.34 19.08
C GLN A 48 39.68 -13.01 19.56
N LYS A 49 40.07 -13.57 20.70
CA LYS A 49 41.44 -13.47 21.22
C LYS A 49 42.43 -14.32 20.44
N GLU A 50 41.95 -15.40 19.84
CA GLU A 50 42.75 -16.36 19.08
C GLU A 50 42.70 -16.03 17.58
N SER A 51 43.79 -16.35 16.87
CA SER A 51 43.83 -16.23 15.42
C SER A 51 42.76 -17.12 14.78
N PRO A 52 42.08 -16.64 13.72
CA PRO A 52 41.03 -17.42 13.06
C PRO A 52 41.61 -18.70 12.45
N GLN A 53 40.96 -19.83 12.70
CA GLN A 53 41.39 -21.14 12.18
C GLN A 53 41.37 -21.22 10.65
N LYS A 54 40.49 -20.44 10.00
CA LYS A 54 40.29 -20.44 8.55
C LYS A 54 40.74 -19.11 7.92
N PRO A 55 41.39 -19.15 6.74
CA PRO A 55 41.76 -17.94 6.02
C PRO A 55 40.52 -17.12 5.62
N ALA A 56 40.72 -15.83 5.40
CA ALA A 56 39.63 -14.90 5.08
C ALA A 56 38.82 -15.32 3.84
N LEU A 57 39.49 -15.84 2.81
CA LEU A 57 38.85 -16.33 1.59
C LEU A 57 37.86 -17.47 1.86
N GLU A 58 38.26 -18.47 2.66
CA GLU A 58 37.40 -19.62 2.97
C GLU A 58 36.16 -19.17 3.76
N ARG A 59 36.32 -18.27 4.74
CA ARG A 59 35.19 -17.70 5.49
C ARG A 59 34.25 -16.91 4.59
N ALA A 60 34.80 -16.13 3.65
CA ALA A 60 34.00 -15.39 2.68
C ALA A 60 33.18 -16.31 1.76
N LEU A 61 33.78 -17.39 1.26
CA LEU A 61 33.10 -18.38 0.40
C LEU A 61 31.97 -19.11 1.14
N VAL A 62 32.17 -19.49 2.40
CA VAL A 62 31.10 -20.09 3.23
C VAL A 62 29.93 -19.12 3.40
N ARG A 63 30.21 -17.85 3.71
CA ARG A 63 29.19 -16.81 3.87
C ARG A 63 28.43 -16.55 2.55
N GLU A 64 29.14 -16.54 1.42
CA GLU A 64 28.53 -16.38 0.10
C GLU A 64 27.59 -17.53 -0.24
N ARG A 65 28.02 -18.78 -0.03
CA ARG A 65 27.18 -19.98 -0.24
C ARG A 65 25.89 -19.91 0.57
N TYR A 66 26.00 -19.59 1.86
CA TYR A 66 24.83 -19.42 2.72
C TYR A 66 23.89 -18.33 2.22
N ARG A 67 24.42 -17.17 1.80
CA ARG A 67 23.60 -16.08 1.24
C ARG A 67 22.87 -16.50 -0.03
N ARG A 68 23.54 -17.21 -0.94
CA ARG A 68 22.92 -17.75 -2.17
C ARG A 68 21.80 -18.74 -1.86
N GLU A 69 22.01 -19.62 -0.88
CA GLU A 69 20.97 -20.56 -0.43
C GLU A 69 19.75 -19.82 0.14
N GLN A 70 19.95 -18.80 0.97
CA GLN A 70 18.85 -18.00 1.54
C GLN A 70 18.06 -17.25 0.45
N ARG A 71 18.76 -16.67 -0.52
CA ARG A 71 18.15 -16.00 -1.69
C ARG A 71 17.29 -16.95 -2.51
N GLN A 72 17.80 -18.15 -2.80
CA GLN A 72 17.06 -19.20 -3.51
C GLN A 72 15.77 -19.57 -2.77
N LYS A 73 15.88 -19.91 -1.47
CA LYS A 73 14.73 -20.24 -0.62
C LYS A 73 13.70 -19.12 -0.57
N ASN A 74 14.15 -17.88 -0.55
CA ASN A 74 13.27 -16.72 -0.55
C ASN A 74 12.46 -16.60 -1.86
N LEU A 75 13.12 -16.74 -3.01
CA LEU A 75 12.44 -16.74 -4.31
C LEU A 75 11.41 -17.87 -4.41
N GLU A 76 11.79 -19.08 -4.02
CA GLU A 76 10.88 -20.24 -4.00
C GLU A 76 9.68 -19.99 -3.06
N GLN A 77 9.90 -19.37 -1.91
CA GLN A 77 8.84 -19.02 -0.97
C GLN A 77 7.88 -17.98 -1.56
N ILE A 78 8.39 -16.94 -2.24
CA ILE A 78 7.56 -15.93 -2.91
C ILE A 78 6.73 -16.58 -4.03
N LEU A 79 7.34 -17.42 -4.86
CA LEU A 79 6.64 -18.14 -5.92
C LEU A 79 5.58 -19.10 -5.38
N LYS A 80 5.87 -19.81 -4.28
CA LYS A 80 4.90 -20.66 -3.58
C LYS A 80 3.71 -19.85 -3.08
N LEU A 81 3.95 -18.69 -2.46
CA LEU A 81 2.88 -17.80 -2.00
C LEU A 81 2.04 -17.28 -3.18
N ALA A 82 2.68 -16.93 -4.29
CA ALA A 82 2.00 -16.45 -5.49
C ALA A 82 1.11 -17.56 -6.07
N HIS A 83 1.67 -18.75 -6.27
CA HIS A 83 0.95 -19.92 -6.77
C HIS A 83 -0.26 -20.27 -5.91
N ASN A 84 -0.11 -20.28 -4.58
CA ASN A 84 -1.23 -20.54 -3.65
C ASN A 84 -2.34 -19.49 -3.72
N SER A 85 -2.06 -18.30 -4.26
CA SER A 85 -3.04 -17.23 -4.43
C SER A 85 -3.68 -17.20 -5.81
N CYS A 86 -3.18 -18.00 -6.76
CA CYS A 86 -3.78 -18.14 -8.09
C CYS A 86 -5.09 -18.95 -8.02
N SER A 87 -5.99 -18.63 -8.93
CA SER A 87 -7.27 -19.30 -9.15
C SER A 87 -7.40 -19.67 -10.64
N ASP A 88 -8.56 -20.16 -11.09
CA ASP A 88 -8.87 -20.41 -12.51
C ASP A 88 -9.01 -19.09 -13.30
N GLU A 89 -7.93 -18.31 -13.34
CA GLU A 89 -7.79 -17.03 -14.03
C GLU A 89 -6.94 -17.24 -15.29
N ILE A 90 -7.20 -16.45 -16.34
CA ILE A 90 -6.39 -16.48 -17.56
C ILE A 90 -5.02 -15.89 -17.22
N ALA A 91 -3.96 -16.64 -17.51
CA ALA A 91 -2.58 -16.19 -17.36
C ALA A 91 -2.04 -15.66 -18.69
N GLY A 92 -1.26 -14.59 -18.60
CA GLY A 92 -0.34 -14.14 -19.64
C GLY A 92 1.11 -14.43 -19.26
N GLU A 93 2.02 -14.14 -20.17
CA GLU A 93 3.45 -14.28 -19.94
C GLU A 93 4.06 -12.91 -19.61
N PRO A 94 4.63 -12.72 -18.41
CA PRO A 94 5.39 -11.52 -18.08
C PRO A 94 6.60 -11.35 -18.99
N ASP A 95 6.98 -10.09 -19.22
CA ASP A 95 8.19 -9.76 -19.97
C ASP A 95 9.46 -10.34 -19.30
N GLN A 96 10.41 -10.82 -20.11
CA GLN A 96 11.62 -11.49 -19.61
C GLN A 96 12.54 -10.54 -18.85
N ASP A 97 12.70 -9.30 -19.33
CA ASP A 97 13.52 -8.30 -18.64
C ASP A 97 12.86 -7.92 -17.30
N TRP A 98 11.53 -7.85 -17.28
CA TRP A 98 10.78 -7.66 -16.04
C TRP A 98 11.02 -8.80 -15.05
N LEU A 99 10.93 -10.06 -15.49
CA LEU A 99 11.16 -11.24 -14.64
C LEU A 99 12.57 -11.25 -14.04
N TYR A 100 13.58 -10.97 -14.87
CA TYR A 100 14.97 -10.92 -14.41
C TYR A 100 15.14 -9.89 -13.29
N ARG A 101 14.59 -8.69 -13.49
CA ARG A 101 14.65 -7.61 -12.50
C ARG A 101 13.82 -7.92 -11.26
N PHE A 102 12.64 -8.51 -11.42
CA PHE A 102 11.81 -8.94 -10.31
C PHE A 102 12.57 -9.90 -9.40
N PHE A 103 13.18 -10.96 -9.94
CA PHE A 103 13.92 -11.94 -9.14
C PHE A 103 15.17 -11.35 -8.48
N ASP A 104 15.89 -10.45 -9.18
CA ASP A 104 17.07 -9.79 -8.62
C ASP A 104 16.73 -8.92 -7.39
N MET A 105 15.56 -8.28 -7.38
CA MET A 105 15.08 -7.48 -6.25
C MET A 105 14.42 -8.35 -5.15
N ALA A 106 13.58 -9.31 -5.56
CA ALA A 106 12.79 -10.14 -4.65
C ALA A 106 13.66 -11.04 -3.76
N GLN A 107 14.82 -11.48 -4.24
CA GLN A 107 15.71 -12.40 -3.51
C GLN A 107 16.23 -11.84 -2.17
N GLU A 108 16.23 -10.52 -1.99
CA GLU A 108 16.67 -9.85 -0.74
C GLU A 108 15.52 -9.65 0.27
N VAL A 109 14.28 -9.99 -0.09
CA VAL A 109 13.09 -9.72 0.73
C VAL A 109 12.85 -10.83 1.76
N HIS A 110 13.42 -10.71 2.95
CA HIS A 110 13.31 -11.75 3.98
C HIS A 110 12.13 -11.60 4.95
N ASN A 111 11.42 -10.46 4.93
CA ASN A 111 10.27 -10.25 5.82
C ASN A 111 9.03 -11.01 5.29
N PRO A 112 8.37 -11.87 6.09
CA PRO A 112 7.22 -12.65 5.63
C PRO A 112 6.06 -11.81 5.09
N SER A 113 5.79 -10.65 5.69
CA SER A 113 4.71 -9.77 5.22
C SER A 113 5.04 -9.13 3.88
N MET A 114 6.31 -8.75 3.67
CA MET A 114 6.76 -8.25 2.37
C MET A 114 6.77 -9.37 1.32
N GLN A 115 7.19 -10.60 1.66
CA GLN A 115 7.13 -11.75 0.75
C GLN A 115 5.72 -11.98 0.19
N ARG A 116 4.67 -11.83 1.02
CA ARG A 116 3.27 -11.91 0.56
C ARG A 116 2.91 -10.79 -0.43
N LEU A 117 3.38 -9.57 -0.19
CA LEU A 117 3.16 -8.44 -1.08
C LEU A 117 3.88 -8.64 -2.43
N TRP A 118 5.13 -9.10 -2.40
CA TRP A 118 5.91 -9.47 -3.59
C TRP A 118 5.26 -10.62 -4.36
N ALA A 119 4.70 -11.61 -3.67
CA ALA A 119 3.94 -12.70 -4.29
C ALA A 119 2.70 -12.20 -5.04
N GLN A 120 2.01 -11.17 -4.54
CA GLN A 120 0.85 -10.58 -5.22
C GLN A 120 1.23 -9.73 -6.41
N VAL A 121 2.35 -9.00 -6.32
CA VAL A 121 2.95 -8.33 -7.48
C VAL A 121 3.19 -9.35 -8.58
N PHE A 122 3.83 -10.47 -8.25
CA PHE A 122 4.09 -11.53 -9.21
C PHE A 122 2.81 -12.12 -9.78
N LYS A 123 1.83 -12.51 -8.93
CA LYS A 123 0.53 -13.01 -9.39
C LYS A 123 -0.10 -12.04 -10.39
N ARG A 124 -0.16 -10.75 -10.06
CA ARG A 124 -0.83 -9.76 -10.89
C ARG A 124 -0.11 -9.51 -12.20
N GLU A 125 1.22 -9.57 -12.22
CA GLU A 125 1.97 -9.48 -13.47
C GLU A 125 1.71 -10.69 -14.36
N VAL A 126 1.57 -11.89 -13.78
CA VAL A 126 1.21 -13.11 -14.54
C VAL A 126 -0.22 -13.02 -15.08
N THR A 127 -1.19 -12.52 -14.31
CA THR A 127 -2.58 -12.43 -14.78
C THR A 127 -2.82 -11.24 -15.70
N ASN A 128 -2.05 -10.17 -15.55
CA ASN A 128 -2.13 -8.96 -16.38
C ASN A 128 -0.72 -8.39 -16.61
N PRO A 129 0.00 -8.91 -17.62
CA PRO A 129 1.34 -8.43 -17.98
C PRO A 129 1.36 -6.91 -18.26
N GLY A 130 2.38 -6.22 -17.77
CA GLY A 130 2.52 -4.77 -17.83
C GLY A 130 1.77 -4.01 -16.73
N SER A 131 1.20 -4.71 -15.74
CA SER A 131 0.42 -4.08 -14.67
C SER A 131 1.28 -3.45 -13.57
N THR A 132 2.54 -3.88 -13.43
CA THR A 132 3.50 -3.36 -12.45
C THR A 132 4.75 -2.83 -13.16
N SER A 133 5.00 -1.53 -13.06
CA SER A 133 6.18 -0.91 -13.66
C SER A 133 7.47 -1.21 -12.89
N MET A 134 8.62 -1.08 -13.57
CA MET A 134 9.94 -1.18 -12.94
C MET A 134 10.15 -0.13 -11.83
N LYS A 135 9.50 1.04 -11.94
CA LYS A 135 9.53 2.08 -10.90
C LYS A 135 8.81 1.60 -9.64
N ALA A 136 7.68 0.90 -9.80
CA ALA A 136 6.95 0.32 -8.68
C ALA A 136 7.75 -0.77 -7.95
N LEU A 137 8.46 -1.63 -8.70
CA LEU A 137 9.34 -2.65 -8.10
C LEU A 137 10.46 -2.03 -7.26
N LYS A 138 11.11 -0.96 -7.76
CA LYS A 138 12.16 -0.26 -7.02
C LYS A 138 11.64 0.36 -5.72
N VAL A 139 10.50 1.06 -5.79
CA VAL A 139 9.88 1.63 -4.59
C VAL A 139 9.51 0.53 -3.59
N LEU A 140 9.01 -0.61 -4.08
CA LEU A 140 8.67 -1.75 -3.22
C LEU A 140 9.90 -2.42 -2.59
N GLN A 141 11.05 -2.41 -3.27
CA GLN A 141 12.31 -2.95 -2.76
C GLN A 141 12.83 -2.15 -1.57
N ASP A 142 12.75 -0.82 -1.66
CA ASP A 142 13.23 0.08 -0.61
C ASP A 142 12.23 0.24 0.55
N MET A 143 11.00 -0.28 0.39
CA MET A 143 9.92 -0.11 1.34
C MET A 143 10.06 -1.00 2.57
N ALA A 144 10.05 -0.38 3.75
CA ALA A 144 9.96 -1.09 5.02
C ALA A 144 8.53 -1.63 5.26
N PRO A 145 8.35 -2.70 6.05
CA PRO A 145 7.02 -3.25 6.36
C PRO A 145 6.03 -2.23 6.95
N LYS A 146 6.53 -1.27 7.74
CA LYS A 146 5.70 -0.19 8.32
C LYS A 146 5.20 0.79 7.26
N GLU A 147 6.02 1.06 6.26
CA GLU A 147 5.66 1.95 5.15
C GLU A 147 4.63 1.29 4.23
N ALA A 148 4.76 -0.02 4.00
CA ALA A 148 3.76 -0.81 3.29
C ALA A 148 2.40 -0.81 4.02
N GLN A 149 2.39 -0.84 5.36
CA GLN A 149 1.17 -0.66 6.15
C GLN A 149 0.57 0.74 6.02
N ILE A 150 1.40 1.78 5.98
CA ILE A 150 0.94 3.15 5.73
C ILE A 150 0.29 3.25 4.35
N LEU A 151 0.92 2.69 3.31
CA LEU A 151 0.34 2.62 1.97
C LEU A 151 -1.00 1.87 1.98
N GLN A 152 -1.09 0.76 2.72
CA GLN A 152 -2.33 0.03 2.87
C GLN A 152 -3.46 0.86 3.48
N ARG A 153 -3.17 1.63 4.54
CA ARG A 153 -4.15 2.53 5.15
C ARG A 153 -4.54 3.66 4.20
N ALA A 154 -3.59 4.27 3.50
CA ALA A 154 -3.92 5.29 2.52
C ALA A 154 -4.76 4.72 1.36
N ALA A 155 -4.43 3.50 0.91
CA ALA A 155 -5.13 2.80 -0.15
C ALA A 155 -6.58 2.47 0.24
N SER A 156 -6.89 2.20 1.52
CA SER A 156 -8.25 1.91 1.99
C SER A 156 -9.16 3.13 2.07
N LEU A 157 -8.57 4.33 2.23
CA LEU A 157 -9.27 5.62 2.23
C LEU A 157 -9.40 6.24 0.82
N ALA A 158 -8.69 5.68 -0.16
CA ALA A 158 -8.64 6.26 -1.49
C ALA A 158 -9.98 6.12 -2.25
N CYS A 159 -10.32 7.15 -3.01
CA CYS A 159 -11.39 7.16 -3.99
C CYS A 159 -10.86 7.62 -5.36
N SER A 160 -11.68 7.52 -6.39
CA SER A 160 -11.50 8.23 -7.65
C SER A 160 -12.76 9.03 -7.93
N PHE A 161 -12.64 10.18 -8.58
CA PHE A 161 -13.80 10.98 -8.98
C PHE A 161 -13.53 11.71 -10.28
N GLY A 162 -14.63 12.06 -10.97
CA GLY A 162 -14.62 12.62 -12.32
C GLY A 162 -14.19 11.58 -13.37
N HIS A 163 -13.62 12.05 -14.47
CA HIS A 163 -13.17 11.19 -15.57
C HIS A 163 -11.82 10.51 -15.32
N ASP A 164 -11.20 10.78 -14.17
CA ASP A 164 -9.85 10.33 -13.86
C ASP A 164 -9.87 9.16 -12.87
N SER A 165 -9.43 8.00 -13.36
CA SER A 165 -9.34 6.74 -12.61
C SER A 165 -8.20 6.71 -11.60
N SER A 166 -7.36 7.75 -11.52
CA SER A 166 -6.33 7.82 -10.49
C SER A 166 -6.97 7.89 -9.10
N ARG A 167 -6.40 7.13 -8.17
CA ARG A 167 -6.70 7.17 -6.75
C ARG A 167 -6.30 8.52 -6.15
N LYS A 168 -7.16 9.01 -5.28
CA LYS A 168 -7.10 10.29 -4.59
C LYS A 168 -7.52 10.07 -3.14
N LEU A 169 -6.85 10.75 -2.21
CA LEU A 169 -7.28 10.83 -0.82
C LEU A 169 -8.08 12.12 -0.66
N LEU A 170 -9.41 12.00 -0.60
CA LEU A 170 -10.33 13.13 -0.51
C LEU A 170 -10.40 13.67 0.93
N VAL A 171 -9.80 14.83 1.18
CA VAL A 171 -9.67 15.39 2.54
C VAL A 171 -10.72 16.45 2.86
N GLY A 172 -11.51 16.92 1.89
CA GLY A 172 -12.52 17.92 2.16
C GLY A 172 -13.14 18.54 0.92
N PHE A 173 -13.82 19.66 1.13
CA PHE A 173 -14.29 20.54 0.06
C PHE A 173 -14.13 22.01 0.45
N ARG A 174 -14.07 22.86 -0.57
CA ARG A 174 -14.18 24.31 -0.47
C ARG A 174 -15.45 24.75 -1.19
N ALA A 175 -16.23 25.63 -0.59
CA ALA A 175 -17.43 26.21 -1.19
C ALA A 175 -17.42 27.73 -1.06
N GLN A 176 -17.82 28.43 -2.12
CA GLN A 176 -18.07 29.86 -2.03
C GLN A 176 -19.32 30.14 -1.18
N GLY A 177 -19.25 31.16 -0.32
CA GLY A 177 -20.37 31.63 0.47
C GLY A 177 -21.54 32.11 -0.41
N GLY A 178 -22.77 31.88 0.05
CA GLY A 178 -23.97 32.30 -0.67
C GLY A 178 -24.12 33.83 -0.74
N ILE A 179 -25.00 34.30 -1.63
CA ILE A 179 -25.21 35.74 -1.95
C ILE A 179 -25.56 36.59 -0.70
N PHE A 180 -26.08 35.98 0.37
CA PHE A 180 -26.42 36.63 1.64
C PHE A 180 -25.29 36.67 2.68
N SER A 181 -24.12 36.07 2.43
CA SER A 181 -22.98 36.24 3.33
C SER A 181 -22.31 37.58 3.06
N PHE A 182 -22.50 38.55 3.95
CA PHE A 182 -21.75 39.81 3.95
C PHE A 182 -20.24 39.52 4.03
N GLY A 183 -19.58 39.55 2.88
CA GLY A 183 -18.20 39.13 2.66
C GLY A 183 -18.12 37.73 2.02
N LYS A 184 -17.43 37.63 0.88
CA LYS A 184 -17.11 36.37 0.18
C LYS A 184 -16.24 35.46 1.08
N ARG A 185 -16.84 34.82 2.09
CA ARG A 185 -16.16 33.82 2.92
C ARG A 185 -16.24 32.49 2.20
N ASN A 186 -15.11 32.02 1.72
CA ASN A 186 -14.97 30.62 1.33
C ASN A 186 -15.05 29.77 2.59
N ILE A 187 -15.94 28.79 2.58
CA ILE A 187 -16.07 27.79 3.65
C ILE A 187 -15.25 26.60 3.22
N THR A 188 -14.36 26.13 4.10
CA THR A 188 -13.59 24.91 3.91
C THR A 188 -13.95 23.94 5.02
N ASN A 189 -14.45 22.77 4.64
CA ASN A 189 -14.77 21.68 5.56
C ASN A 189 -13.90 20.48 5.22
N ASN A 190 -13.16 19.99 6.22
CA ASN A 190 -12.16 18.93 6.06
C ASN A 190 -12.51 17.70 6.90
N ILE A 191 -12.03 16.54 6.46
CA ILE A 191 -12.00 15.29 7.21
C ILE A 191 -10.62 15.17 7.83
N ASN A 192 -10.57 14.94 9.15
CA ASN A 192 -9.33 14.56 9.80
C ASN A 192 -9.00 13.09 9.49
N VAL A 193 -8.20 12.88 8.43
CA VAL A 193 -7.71 11.54 8.04
C VAL A 193 -6.91 10.83 9.13
N GLY A 194 -6.35 11.59 10.09
CA GLY A 194 -5.64 11.05 11.25
C GLY A 194 -6.51 10.16 12.13
N SER A 195 -7.81 10.44 12.24
CA SER A 195 -8.78 9.61 12.96
C SER A 195 -8.93 8.20 12.37
N TYR A 196 -8.46 7.98 11.14
CA TYR A 196 -8.53 6.72 10.41
C TYR A 196 -7.15 6.09 10.23
N GLN A 197 -6.25 6.31 11.21
CA GLN A 197 -4.89 5.76 11.27
C GLN A 197 -3.95 6.27 10.16
N LEU A 198 -4.28 7.41 9.55
CA LEU A 198 -3.46 8.08 8.54
C LEU A 198 -3.13 9.52 8.97
N PRO A 199 -2.32 9.72 10.03
CA PRO A 199 -1.87 11.05 10.44
C PRO A 199 -0.99 11.69 9.36
N TYR A 200 -0.77 13.00 9.44
CA TYR A 200 0.03 13.74 8.45
C TYR A 200 1.47 13.20 8.32
N SER A 201 2.08 12.71 9.41
CA SER A 201 3.40 12.04 9.36
C SER A 201 3.41 10.81 8.46
N SER A 202 2.29 10.09 8.34
CA SER A 202 2.14 8.98 7.39
C SER A 202 2.03 9.48 5.94
N LEU A 203 1.43 10.65 5.70
CA LEU A 203 1.43 11.26 4.36
C LEU A 203 2.83 11.68 3.93
N LEU A 204 3.63 12.23 4.86
CA LEU A 204 5.03 12.60 4.60
C LEU A 204 5.86 11.40 4.12
N VAL A 205 5.71 10.24 4.77
CA VAL A 205 6.34 8.99 4.33
C VAL A 205 5.93 8.63 2.89
N LEU A 206 4.65 8.76 2.56
CA LEU A 206 4.16 8.46 1.20
C LEU A 206 4.64 9.46 0.16
N PHE A 207 4.92 10.71 0.55
CA PHE A 207 5.55 11.70 -0.33
C PHE A 207 7.02 11.38 -0.57
N GLU A 208 7.76 11.02 0.49
CA GLU A 208 9.17 10.64 0.42
C GLU A 208 9.39 9.38 -0.44
N LEU A 209 8.51 8.39 -0.32
CA LEU A 209 8.50 7.20 -1.17
C LEU A 209 8.05 7.47 -2.61
N GLY A 210 7.59 8.67 -2.92
CA GLY A 210 7.07 9.03 -4.25
C GLY A 210 5.77 8.32 -4.61
N LEU A 211 4.96 7.94 -3.62
CA LEU A 211 3.67 7.25 -3.78
C LEU A 211 2.48 8.22 -3.85
N MET A 212 2.62 9.41 -3.26
CA MET A 212 1.67 10.51 -3.41
C MET A 212 2.39 11.81 -3.72
N HIS A 213 1.69 12.73 -4.39
CA HIS A 213 2.17 14.09 -4.59
C HIS A 213 2.05 14.88 -3.27
N GLY A 214 3.13 15.56 -2.86
CA GLY A 214 3.23 16.31 -1.60
C GLY A 214 2.44 17.62 -1.55
N THR A 215 1.55 17.88 -2.51
CA THR A 215 0.73 19.09 -2.60
C THR A 215 -0.74 18.72 -2.44
N GLU A 216 -1.43 19.39 -1.52
CA GLU A 216 -2.89 19.36 -1.50
C GLU A 216 -3.42 20.04 -2.76
N LEU A 217 -4.29 19.34 -3.48
CA LEU A 217 -4.88 19.80 -4.73
C LEU A 217 -6.35 20.13 -4.52
N GLU A 218 -6.83 21.02 -5.37
CA GLU A 218 -8.24 21.40 -5.47
C GLU A 218 -8.77 20.95 -6.84
N SER A 219 -10.00 20.43 -6.88
CA SER A 219 -10.64 20.10 -8.15
C SER A 219 -11.00 21.37 -8.92
N GLY A 220 -11.36 21.20 -10.20
CA GLY A 220 -12.19 22.18 -10.88
C GLY A 220 -13.50 22.42 -10.12
N GLU A 221 -14.17 23.53 -10.42
CA GLU A 221 -15.51 23.78 -9.92
C GLU A 221 -16.45 22.68 -10.41
N ILE A 222 -17.23 22.09 -9.50
CA ILE A 222 -18.17 21.04 -9.85
C ILE A 222 -19.38 21.66 -10.54
N GLU A 223 -19.71 21.13 -11.71
CA GLU A 223 -20.83 21.59 -12.52
C GLU A 223 -22.17 21.27 -11.85
N LEU A 224 -23.14 22.17 -12.03
CA LEU A 224 -24.51 22.00 -11.51
C LEU A 224 -25.35 21.06 -12.35
N GLU A 225 -25.05 20.95 -13.65
CA GLU A 225 -25.89 20.22 -14.60
C GLU A 225 -25.51 18.74 -14.66
N SER A 226 -24.28 18.40 -14.30
CA SER A 226 -23.75 17.05 -14.36
C SER A 226 -23.41 16.52 -12.97
N ALA A 227 -23.87 15.31 -12.66
CA ALA A 227 -23.49 14.63 -11.43
C ALA A 227 -22.02 14.20 -11.53
N LEU A 228 -21.22 14.49 -10.50
CA LEU A 228 -19.83 14.05 -10.44
C LEU A 228 -19.79 12.58 -9.99
N PRO A 229 -19.31 11.65 -10.84
CA PRO A 229 -19.13 10.27 -10.42
C PRO A 229 -17.96 10.19 -9.42
N LEU A 230 -18.17 9.47 -8.32
CA LEU A 230 -17.14 9.14 -7.34
C LEU A 230 -17.19 7.64 -7.06
N THR A 231 -16.06 6.96 -7.18
CA THR A 231 -15.90 5.56 -6.79
C THR A 231 -15.03 5.47 -5.55
N TYR A 232 -15.58 4.94 -4.46
CA TYR A 232 -14.84 4.64 -3.24
C TYR A 232 -14.77 3.13 -3.05
N GLN A 233 -13.58 2.54 -3.25
CA GLN A 233 -13.33 1.12 -2.93
C GLN A 233 -14.35 0.15 -3.55
N GLY A 234 -14.80 0.43 -4.78
CA GLY A 234 -15.81 -0.36 -5.49
C GLY A 234 -17.27 0.08 -5.26
N LYS A 235 -17.53 1.03 -4.36
CA LYS A 235 -18.85 1.68 -4.21
C LYS A 235 -18.92 2.91 -5.12
N ASN A 236 -19.92 2.95 -5.98
CA ASN A 236 -20.16 4.09 -6.88
C ASN A 236 -21.18 5.04 -6.25
N LEU A 237 -20.82 6.32 -6.25
CA LEU A 237 -21.63 7.45 -5.82
C LEU A 237 -21.77 8.43 -7.01
N GLN A 238 -22.95 9.03 -7.12
CA GLN A 238 -23.19 10.18 -7.98
C GLN A 238 -23.41 11.40 -7.08
N LEU A 239 -22.58 12.43 -7.24
CA LEU A 239 -22.62 13.64 -6.42
C LEU A 239 -23.23 14.78 -7.22
N GLN A 240 -24.46 15.16 -6.88
CA GLN A 240 -25.15 16.30 -7.49
C GLN A 240 -24.99 17.54 -6.61
N VAL A 241 -24.28 18.55 -7.08
CA VAL A 241 -23.98 19.73 -6.26
C VAL A 241 -25.21 20.62 -6.07
N HIS A 242 -25.38 21.19 -4.86
CA HIS A 242 -26.51 22.08 -4.54
C HIS A 242 -26.33 23.53 -5.04
N GLY A 243 -25.10 23.94 -5.38
CA GLY A 243 -24.78 25.32 -5.72
C GLY A 243 -23.42 25.48 -6.39
N LYS A 244 -23.16 26.67 -6.93
CA LYS A 244 -21.89 27.01 -7.60
C LYS A 244 -20.73 27.15 -6.63
N GLY A 245 -19.51 27.11 -7.17
CA GLY A 245 -18.28 27.42 -6.46
C GLY A 245 -17.84 26.34 -5.47
N VAL A 246 -18.32 25.09 -5.62
CA VAL A 246 -17.90 23.95 -4.81
C VAL A 246 -16.75 23.22 -5.51
N ARG A 247 -15.70 22.92 -4.76
CA ARG A 247 -14.49 22.22 -5.22
C ARG A 247 -14.05 21.21 -4.16
N LEU A 248 -13.52 20.07 -4.58
CA LEU A 248 -13.02 19.02 -3.70
C LEU A 248 -11.53 19.24 -3.38
N LEU A 249 -11.13 18.98 -2.14
CA LEU A 249 -9.74 19.07 -1.66
C LEU A 249 -9.17 17.66 -1.48
N TYR A 250 -8.01 17.36 -2.07
CA TYR A 250 -7.49 16.00 -2.09
C TYR A 250 -5.97 15.93 -2.26
N TYR A 251 -5.38 14.81 -1.83
CA TYR A 251 -4.03 14.41 -2.25
C TYR A 251 -4.11 13.39 -3.38
N ARG A 252 -3.24 13.50 -4.38
CA ARG A 252 -3.22 12.60 -5.55
C ARG A 252 -2.11 11.56 -5.41
N PHE A 253 -2.43 10.29 -5.66
CA PHE A 253 -1.41 9.25 -5.78
C PHE A 253 -0.62 9.42 -7.08
N THR A 254 0.68 9.15 -7.05
CA THR A 254 1.53 9.12 -8.25
C THR A 254 1.14 7.92 -9.14
N PRO A 255 1.60 7.83 -10.39
CA PRO A 255 1.38 6.63 -11.21
C PRO A 255 1.83 5.35 -10.51
N THR A 256 3.01 5.38 -9.88
CA THR A 256 3.55 4.28 -9.08
C THR A 256 2.68 3.97 -7.86
N GLY A 257 2.23 5.00 -7.13
CA GLY A 257 1.28 4.81 -6.02
C GLY A 257 -0.03 4.16 -6.47
N ASN A 258 -0.55 4.55 -7.62
CA ASN A 258 -1.76 3.95 -8.20
C ASN A 258 -1.58 2.48 -8.55
N GLU A 259 -0.47 2.12 -9.18
CA GLU A 259 -0.12 0.73 -9.50
C GLU A 259 -0.09 -0.13 -8.22
N LEU A 260 0.62 0.34 -7.18
CA LEU A 260 0.75 -0.39 -5.93
C LEU A 260 -0.57 -0.47 -5.15
N CYS A 261 -1.35 0.61 -5.09
CA CYS A 261 -2.66 0.58 -4.44
C CYS A 261 -3.63 -0.40 -5.10
N LYS A 262 -3.54 -0.62 -6.42
CA LYS A 262 -4.35 -1.62 -7.12
C LYS A 262 -4.04 -3.05 -6.66
N LEU A 263 -2.81 -3.35 -6.23
CA LEU A 263 -2.42 -4.67 -5.70
C LEU A 263 -3.14 -5.02 -4.40
N LEU A 264 -3.42 -4.01 -3.58
CA LEU A 264 -3.99 -4.19 -2.25
C LEU A 264 -5.49 -4.55 -2.28
N GLY A 265 -6.11 -4.47 -3.46
CA GLY A 265 -7.53 -4.72 -3.68
C GLY A 265 -8.42 -3.63 -3.06
N ASN A 266 -9.69 -3.98 -2.88
CA ASN A 266 -10.67 -3.11 -2.24
C ASN A 266 -10.85 -3.52 -0.78
N LYS A 267 -10.43 -2.66 0.14
CA LYS A 267 -10.70 -2.79 1.59
C LYS A 267 -11.29 -1.47 2.08
N PRO A 268 -12.61 -1.26 1.98
CA PRO A 268 -13.20 0.00 2.41
C PRO A 268 -13.01 0.19 3.91
N ASN A 269 -12.50 1.36 4.30
CA ASN A 269 -12.68 1.85 5.66
C ASN A 269 -14.10 2.44 5.77
N MET A 270 -15.00 1.73 6.44
CA MET A 270 -16.41 2.13 6.55
C MET A 270 -16.62 3.36 7.42
N GLN A 271 -15.84 3.53 8.49
CA GLN A 271 -15.94 4.72 9.36
C GLN A 271 -15.55 5.99 8.61
N TYR A 272 -14.51 5.91 7.77
CA TYR A 272 -14.13 7.02 6.90
C TYR A 272 -15.17 7.27 5.81
N TYR A 273 -15.71 6.20 5.22
CA TYR A 273 -16.77 6.32 4.22
C TYR A 273 -18.00 7.05 4.76
N ASP A 274 -18.45 6.71 5.97
CA ASP A 274 -19.62 7.35 6.58
C ASP A 274 -19.36 8.84 6.84
N GLN A 275 -18.17 9.18 7.33
CA GLN A 275 -17.77 10.59 7.51
C GLN A 275 -17.64 11.33 6.18
N LEU A 276 -17.14 10.66 5.15
CA LEU A 276 -17.03 11.22 3.80
C LEU A 276 -18.40 11.54 3.22
N VAL A 277 -19.34 10.60 3.30
CA VAL A 277 -20.73 10.78 2.85
C VAL A 277 -21.40 11.89 3.64
N ALA A 278 -21.23 11.94 4.98
CA ALA A 278 -21.79 12.99 5.82
C ALA A 278 -21.22 14.39 5.47
N LEU A 279 -19.91 14.49 5.21
CA LEU A 279 -19.27 15.73 4.79
C LEU A 279 -19.81 16.19 3.44
N LEU A 280 -19.82 15.30 2.45
CA LEU A 280 -20.29 15.62 1.09
C LEU A 280 -21.80 15.96 1.10
N GLY A 281 -22.61 15.31 1.93
CA GLY A 281 -24.04 15.58 2.06
C GLY A 281 -24.39 17.03 2.43
N GLN A 282 -23.44 17.80 2.96
CA GLN A 282 -23.62 19.22 3.24
C GLN A 282 -23.78 20.09 1.99
N LYS A 283 -23.22 19.66 0.85
CA LYS A 283 -23.21 20.41 -0.41
C LYS A 283 -23.64 19.60 -1.63
N PHE A 284 -23.83 18.31 -1.48
CA PHE A 284 -24.20 17.39 -2.55
C PHE A 284 -25.41 16.55 -2.16
N ALA A 285 -26.31 16.30 -3.10
CA ALA A 285 -27.23 15.18 -3.05
C ALA A 285 -26.48 13.95 -3.56
N ILE A 286 -26.44 12.89 -2.74
CA ILE A 286 -25.63 11.70 -2.99
C ILE A 286 -26.55 10.55 -3.38
N GLN A 287 -26.35 10.00 -4.58
CA GLN A 287 -27.04 8.77 -5.01
C GLN A 287 -26.05 7.62 -5.01
N THR A 288 -26.37 6.54 -4.30
CA THR A 288 -25.59 5.30 -4.35
C THR A 288 -26.17 4.40 -5.43
N GLU A 289 -25.35 3.92 -6.37
CA GLU A 289 -25.78 2.85 -7.26
C GLU A 289 -25.89 1.55 -6.46
N VAL A 290 -27.09 1.23 -6.00
CA VAL A 290 -27.39 -0.12 -5.52
C VAL A 290 -27.43 -1.02 -6.76
N LYS A 291 -26.46 -1.91 -6.92
CA LYS A 291 -26.58 -3.00 -7.90
C LYS A 291 -27.76 -3.87 -7.49
N SER A 292 -28.94 -3.60 -8.04
CA SER A 292 -30.07 -4.50 -8.05
C SER A 292 -29.69 -5.71 -8.91
N SER A 293 -29.23 -6.78 -8.27
CA SER A 293 -29.13 -8.09 -8.91
C SER A 293 -30.54 -8.66 -9.11
N VAL A 294 -31.26 -8.17 -10.11
CA VAL A 294 -32.45 -8.85 -10.62
C VAL A 294 -31.98 -9.80 -11.70
N HIS A 295 -31.77 -11.07 -11.33
CA HIS A 295 -31.69 -12.15 -12.30
C HIS A 295 -33.09 -12.29 -12.94
N HIS A 296 -33.27 -11.70 -14.12
CA HIS A 296 -34.30 -12.19 -15.03
C HIS A 296 -33.73 -13.39 -15.78
N THR A 297 -34.04 -14.57 -15.27
CA THR A 297 -34.11 -15.79 -16.08
C THR A 297 -35.36 -15.71 -16.95
N VAL A 298 -35.18 -15.76 -18.26
CA VAL A 298 -36.14 -16.31 -19.22
C VAL A 298 -35.42 -17.44 -19.93
#